data_AF-A0A804KT99-F1
#
_entry.id   AF-A0A804KT99-F1
#
_cell.length_a   1.000
_cell.length_b   1.000
_cell.length_c   1.000
_cell.angle_alpha   90.00
_cell.angle_beta   90.00
_cell.angle_gamma   90.00
#
_symmetry.space_group_name_H-M   'P 1'
#
loop_
_entity.id
_entity.type
_entity.pdbx_description
1 polymer ?
#
loop_
_entity_poly.entity_id
_entity_poly.type
_entity_poly.pdbx_seq_one_letter_code
_entity_poly.pdbx_strand_id
1 'polypeptide(L)'
;MQWLEDKVFSIREAATNNLKRLAEEFGPEWAMQHIVPQLLEKISNPHYLHRMTILQAISLLSPVLGSDITCQKLLPVIISASKDRVPNIKFNVAKVLQSLVPIFDHSVVEQTVRPCLVELGEDPDVDVRYFASQALQTCDSAMMSN
;
A
#
# COMPACT_ATOMS: atom_id res chain seq x y z
N MET A 1 -14.81 12.31 1.97
CA MET A 1 -13.45 11.97 2.47
C MET A 1 -12.47 13.16 2.40
N GLN A 2 -12.90 14.38 2.74
CA GLN A 2 -12.04 15.58 2.62
C GLN A 2 -10.83 15.56 3.58
N TRP A 3 -10.96 14.93 4.75
CA TRP A 3 -9.87 14.85 5.74
C TRP A 3 -8.63 14.07 5.28
N LEU A 4 -8.74 13.22 4.25
CA LEU A 4 -7.57 12.56 3.65
C LEU A 4 -6.67 13.53 2.87
N GLU A 5 -7.18 14.71 2.53
CA GLU A 5 -6.50 15.76 1.78
C GLU A 5 -6.32 17.02 2.63
N ASP A 6 -6.45 16.88 3.96
CA ASP A 6 -6.27 17.98 4.89
C ASP A 6 -4.82 18.49 4.83
N LYS A 7 -4.61 19.79 5.06
CA LYS A 7 -3.28 20.40 5.07
C LYS A 7 -2.43 19.89 6.25
N VAL A 8 -3.06 19.56 7.37
CA VAL A 8 -2.41 19.12 8.61
C VAL A 8 -2.22 17.60 8.58
N PHE A 9 -0.98 17.13 8.77
CA PHE A 9 -0.66 15.71 8.74
C PHE A 9 -1.42 14.88 9.79
N SER A 10 -1.53 15.37 11.02
CA SER A 10 -2.23 14.65 12.11
C SER A 10 -3.72 14.45 11.82
N ILE A 11 -4.36 15.35 11.06
CA ILE A 11 -5.76 15.18 10.63
C ILE A 11 -5.85 14.05 9.59
N ARG A 12 -4.92 14.02 8.64
CA ARG A 12 -4.85 12.95 7.63
C ARG A 12 -4.61 11.59 8.28
N GLU A 13 -3.67 11.50 9.22
CA GLU A 13 -3.38 10.28 9.96
C GLU A 13 -4.57 9.82 10.82
N ALA A 14 -5.26 10.74 11.49
CA ALA A 14 -6.49 10.40 12.21
C ALA A 14 -7.58 9.87 11.25
N ALA A 15 -7.69 10.45 10.05
CA ALA A 15 -8.65 10.01 9.04
C ALA A 15 -8.35 8.60 8.52
N THR A 16 -7.10 8.25 8.21
CA THR A 16 -6.75 6.89 7.76
C THR A 16 -7.02 5.84 8.83
N ASN A 17 -6.69 6.14 10.09
CA ASN A 17 -7.03 5.27 11.22
C ASN A 17 -8.54 5.13 11.44
N ASN A 18 -9.31 6.19 11.22
CA ASN A 18 -10.77 6.13 11.31
C ASN A 18 -11.36 5.25 10.19
N LEU A 19 -10.84 5.33 8.96
CA LEU A 19 -11.27 4.45 7.87
C LEU A 19 -11.03 2.98 8.20
N LYS A 20 -9.87 2.65 8.78
CA LYS A 20 -9.57 1.29 9.25
C LYS A 20 -10.62 0.82 10.26
N ARG A 21 -10.90 1.63 11.29
CA ARG A 21 -11.89 1.28 12.32
C ARG A 21 -13.29 1.12 11.74
N LEU A 22 -13.70 1.97 10.80
CA LEU A 22 -14.98 1.81 10.11
C LEU A 22 -15.04 0.51 9.31
N ALA A 23 -13.96 0.15 8.61
CA ALA A 23 -13.88 -1.11 7.88
C ALA A 23 -13.92 -2.34 8.83
N GLU A 24 -13.30 -2.24 10.01
CA GLU A 24 -13.34 -3.29 11.03
C GLU A 24 -14.76 -3.48 11.58
N GLU A 25 -15.51 -2.39 11.80
CA GLU A 25 -16.87 -2.47 12.36
C GLU A 25 -17.95 -2.85 11.34
N PHE A 26 -17.84 -2.36 10.11
CA PHE A 26 -18.85 -2.59 9.06
C PHE A 26 -18.50 -3.74 8.10
N GLY A 27 -17.28 -4.28 8.19
CA GLY A 27 -16.81 -5.41 7.41
C GLY A 27 -16.25 -5.06 6.03
N PRO A 28 -15.59 -6.04 5.38
CA PRO A 28 -14.84 -5.84 4.14
C PRO A 28 -15.74 -5.51 2.94
N GLU A 29 -16.96 -6.05 2.86
CA GLU A 29 -17.91 -5.76 1.78
C GLU A 29 -18.35 -4.29 1.81
N TRP A 30 -18.64 -3.76 3.00
CA TRP A 30 -18.98 -2.36 3.18
C TRP A 30 -17.81 -1.45 2.81
N ALA A 31 -16.60 -1.79 3.27
CA ALA A 31 -15.39 -1.03 2.95
C ALA A 31 -15.10 -1.05 1.43
N MET A 32 -15.34 -2.18 0.76
CA MET A 32 -15.21 -2.29 -0.69
C MET A 32 -16.20 -1.39 -1.44
N GLN A 33 -17.42 -1.22 -0.93
CA GLN A 33 -18.45 -0.38 -1.56
C GLN A 33 -18.25 1.11 -1.28
N HIS A 34 -17.82 1.47 -0.07
CA HIS A 34 -17.85 2.86 0.40
C HIS A 34 -16.47 3.51 0.59
N ILE A 35 -15.42 2.72 0.83
CA ILE A 35 -14.07 3.23 1.07
C ILE A 35 -13.18 3.07 -0.16
N VAL A 36 -13.07 1.85 -0.69
CA VAL A 36 -12.13 1.53 -1.78
C VAL A 36 -12.27 2.47 -2.98
N PRO A 37 -13.48 2.77 -3.52
CA PRO A 37 -13.61 3.64 -4.70
C PRO A 37 -13.01 5.04 -4.48
N GLN A 38 -13.16 5.57 -3.27
CA GLN A 38 -12.64 6.90 -2.91
C GLN A 38 -11.11 6.91 -2.83
N LEU A 39 -10.49 5.82 -2.38
CA LEU A 39 -9.02 5.68 -2.37
C LEU A 39 -8.47 5.58 -3.79
N LEU A 40 -9.14 4.80 -4.65
CA LEU A 40 -8.76 4.64 -6.06
C LEU A 40 -8.84 5.95 -6.84
N GLU A 41 -9.82 6.79 -6.55
CA GLU A 41 -9.92 8.13 -7.14
C GLU A 41 -8.78 9.05 -6.68
N LYS A 42 -8.43 9.00 -5.39
CA LYS A 42 -7.49 9.93 -4.76
C LYS A 42 -6.02 9.59 -4.94
N ILE A 43 -5.67 8.35 -5.29
CA ILE A 43 -4.27 7.96 -5.51
C ILE A 43 -3.61 8.73 -6.67
N SER A 44 -4.39 9.25 -7.63
CA SER A 44 -3.89 10.06 -8.75
C SER A 44 -3.79 11.55 -8.43
N ASN A 45 -3.97 11.96 -7.17
CA ASN A 45 -3.90 13.37 -6.77
C ASN A 45 -2.53 13.98 -7.14
N PRO A 46 -2.47 15.20 -7.73
CA PRO A 46 -1.20 15.82 -8.11
C PRO A 46 -0.25 16.08 -6.93
N HIS A 47 -0.81 16.25 -5.72
CA HIS A 47 -0.06 16.51 -4.50
C HIS A 47 0.44 15.21 -3.85
N TYR A 48 1.77 15.04 -3.78
CA TYR A 48 2.37 13.78 -3.32
C TYR A 48 2.05 13.44 -1.85
N LEU A 49 1.88 14.44 -0.97
CA LEU A 49 1.46 14.18 0.42
C LEU A 49 0.10 13.47 0.50
N HIS A 50 -0.82 13.76 -0.43
CA HIS A 50 -2.13 13.11 -0.46
C HIS A 50 -1.99 11.68 -0.98
N ARG A 51 -1.18 11.46 -2.04
CA ARG A 51 -0.87 10.10 -2.52
C ARG A 51 -0.22 9.23 -1.45
N MET A 52 0.72 9.76 -0.67
CA MET A 52 1.29 9.06 0.50
C MET A 52 0.22 8.71 1.54
N THR A 53 -0.72 9.62 1.80
CA THR A 53 -1.83 9.38 2.72
C THR A 53 -2.72 8.23 2.23
N ILE A 54 -2.99 8.16 0.92
CA ILE A 54 -3.75 7.06 0.32
C ILE A 54 -2.99 5.74 0.41
N LEU A 55 -1.67 5.71 0.17
CA LEU A 55 -0.86 4.50 0.37
C LEU A 55 -0.89 4.01 1.82
N GLN A 56 -0.84 4.93 2.79
CA GLN A 56 -0.98 4.59 4.21
C GLN A 56 -2.38 4.02 4.50
N ALA A 57 -3.44 4.62 3.97
CA ALA A 57 -4.80 4.11 4.12
C ALA A 57 -4.95 2.70 3.54
N ILE A 58 -4.39 2.46 2.35
CA ILE A 58 -4.38 1.15 1.69
C ILE A 58 -3.71 0.12 2.60
N SER A 59 -2.51 0.40 3.10
CA SER A 59 -1.78 -0.51 3.99
C SER A 59 -2.57 -0.87 5.26
N LEU A 60 -3.25 0.10 5.87
CA LEU A 60 -4.07 -0.14 7.07
C LEU A 60 -5.34 -0.94 6.78
N LEU A 61 -5.91 -0.79 5.59
CA LEU A 61 -7.16 -1.46 5.19
C LEU A 61 -6.95 -2.86 4.65
N SER A 62 -5.81 -3.14 4.01
CA SER A 62 -5.55 -4.43 3.38
C SER A 62 -5.74 -5.65 4.31
N PRO A 63 -5.27 -5.65 5.58
CA PRO A 63 -5.55 -6.75 6.50
C PRO A 63 -7.05 -6.94 6.81
N VAL A 64 -7.83 -5.84 6.82
CA VAL A 64 -9.27 -5.87 7.08
C VAL A 64 -10.05 -6.38 5.86
N LEU A 65 -9.60 -6.00 4.66
CA LEU A 65 -10.20 -6.40 3.39
C LEU A 65 -9.86 -7.85 2.99
N GLY A 66 -8.79 -8.42 3.56
CA GLY A 66 -8.31 -9.75 3.22
C GLY A 66 -7.54 -9.81 1.89
N SER A 67 -6.95 -10.98 1.64
CA SER A 67 -6.07 -11.23 0.47
C SER A 67 -6.77 -10.97 -0.85
N ASP A 68 -7.93 -11.59 -1.08
CA ASP A 68 -8.64 -11.56 -2.37
C ASP A 68 -8.96 -10.14 -2.82
N ILE A 69 -9.60 -9.35 -1.96
CA ILE A 69 -9.97 -7.95 -2.28
C ILE A 69 -8.71 -7.11 -2.46
N THR A 70 -7.71 -7.28 -1.60
CA THR A 70 -6.46 -6.54 -1.69
C THR A 70 -5.74 -6.82 -3.00
N CYS A 71 -5.59 -8.10 -3.38
CA CYS A 71 -4.98 -8.53 -4.64
C CYS A 71 -5.72 -7.98 -5.86
N GLN A 72 -7.05 -8.05 -5.88
CA GLN A 72 -7.83 -7.66 -7.04
C GLN A 72 -7.96 -6.14 -7.21
N LYS A 73 -8.07 -5.39 -6.11
CA LYS A 73 -8.43 -3.96 -6.14
C LYS A 73 -7.29 -3.01 -5.78
N LEU A 74 -6.42 -3.40 -4.85
CA LEU A 74 -5.44 -2.49 -4.26
C LEU A 74 -4.02 -2.76 -4.77
N LEU A 75 -3.64 -4.02 -4.97
CA LEU A 75 -2.32 -4.39 -5.47
C LEU A 75 -1.98 -3.73 -6.82
N PRO A 76 -2.86 -3.70 -7.84
CA PRO A 76 -2.55 -3.04 -9.11
C PRO A 76 -2.20 -1.55 -8.95
N VAL A 77 -2.83 -0.90 -7.97
CA VAL A 77 -2.64 0.52 -7.66
C VAL A 77 -1.32 0.74 -6.93
N ILE A 78 -0.97 -0.14 -5.99
CA ILE A 78 0.33 -0.13 -5.31
C ILE A 78 1.46 -0.33 -6.32
N ILE A 79 1.32 -1.30 -7.23
CA ILE A 79 2.31 -1.55 -8.29
C ILE A 79 2.43 -0.35 -9.23
N SER A 80 1.32 0.28 -9.63
CA SER A 80 1.35 1.51 -10.43
C SER A 80 2.08 2.65 -9.70
N ALA A 81 1.83 2.82 -8.40
CA ALA A 81 2.50 3.83 -7.58
C ALA A 81 4.02 3.61 -7.45
N SER A 82 4.53 2.40 -7.69
CA SER A 82 5.99 2.13 -7.74
C SER A 82 6.70 2.96 -8.82
N LYS A 83 5.96 3.44 -9.83
CA LYS A 83 6.46 4.26 -10.94
C LYS A 83 6.34 5.77 -10.70
N ASP A 84 5.90 6.20 -9.52
CA ASP A 84 5.72 7.63 -9.21
C ASP A 84 7.05 8.38 -9.34
N ARG A 85 7.03 9.60 -9.86
CA ARG A 85 8.22 10.45 -9.99
C ARG A 85 8.85 10.85 -8.65
N VAL A 86 8.11 10.77 -7.55
CA VAL A 86 8.55 11.19 -6.22
C VAL A 86 9.14 9.98 -5.46
N PRO A 87 10.44 9.99 -5.09
CA PRO A 87 11.07 8.88 -4.37
C PRO A 87 10.35 8.49 -3.07
N ASN A 88 9.81 9.49 -2.34
CA ASN A 88 9.02 9.24 -1.14
C ASN A 88 7.78 8.37 -1.37
N ILE A 89 7.19 8.42 -2.56
CA ILE A 89 6.08 7.52 -2.90
C ILE A 89 6.63 6.11 -3.13
N LYS A 90 7.69 5.98 -3.93
CA LYS A 90 8.31 4.70 -4.28
C LYS A 90 8.79 3.91 -3.06
N PHE A 91 9.50 4.55 -2.12
CA PHE A 91 9.95 3.82 -0.93
C PHE A 91 8.78 3.47 0.01
N ASN A 92 7.71 4.28 0.03
CA ASN A 92 6.52 3.92 0.79
C ASN A 92 5.79 2.75 0.12
N VAL A 93 5.79 2.64 -1.21
CA VAL A 93 5.31 1.44 -1.91
C VAL A 93 6.07 0.19 -1.46
N ALA A 94 7.40 0.26 -1.34
CA ALA A 94 8.19 -0.86 -0.82
C ALA A 94 7.77 -1.25 0.61
N LYS A 95 7.56 -0.28 1.50
CA LYS A 95 7.06 -0.51 2.87
C LYS A 95 5.66 -1.12 2.89
N VAL A 96 4.76 -0.64 2.03
CA VAL A 96 3.41 -1.22 1.91
C VAL A 96 3.52 -2.66 1.45
N LEU A 97 4.23 -2.93 0.35
CA LEU A 97 4.43 -4.29 -0.16
C LEU A 97 5.01 -5.22 0.91
N GLN A 98 6.01 -4.78 1.67
CA GLN A 98 6.56 -5.52 2.81
C GLN A 98 5.48 -5.89 3.83
N SER A 99 4.62 -4.93 4.22
CA SER A 99 3.54 -5.17 5.18
C SER A 99 2.47 -6.13 4.69
N LEU A 100 2.33 -6.30 3.37
CA LEU A 100 1.33 -7.17 2.74
C LEU A 100 1.83 -8.59 2.45
N VAL A 101 3.14 -8.84 2.53
CA VAL A 101 3.70 -10.19 2.34
C VAL A 101 2.97 -11.25 3.18
N PRO A 102 2.69 -11.04 4.49
CA PRO A 102 2.04 -12.07 5.31
C PRO A 102 0.59 -12.38 4.94
N ILE A 103 -0.08 -11.53 4.16
CA ILE A 103 -1.49 -11.73 3.79
C ILE A 103 -1.66 -12.28 2.37
N PHE A 104 -0.59 -12.34 1.57
CA PHE A 104 -0.64 -12.80 0.19
C PHE A 104 -0.19 -14.25 0.07
N ASP A 105 -0.76 -14.94 -0.92
CA ASP A 105 -0.28 -16.26 -1.31
C ASP A 105 1.10 -16.18 -1.95
N HIS A 106 1.87 -17.26 -1.81
CA HIS A 106 3.21 -17.39 -2.38
C HIS A 106 3.26 -17.03 -3.87
N SER A 107 2.24 -17.44 -4.64
CA SER A 107 2.15 -17.11 -6.06
C SER A 107 2.07 -15.61 -6.33
N VAL A 108 1.30 -14.86 -5.53
CA VAL A 108 1.18 -13.40 -5.67
C VAL A 108 2.49 -12.71 -5.29
N VAL A 109 3.13 -13.18 -4.21
CA VAL A 109 4.42 -12.64 -3.76
C VAL A 109 5.48 -12.82 -4.85
N GLU A 110 5.63 -14.03 -5.39
CA GLU A 110 6.66 -14.34 -6.38
C GLU A 110 6.39 -13.74 -7.76
N GLN A 111 5.14 -13.72 -8.24
CA GLN A 111 4.83 -13.27 -9.60
C GLN A 111 4.62 -11.76 -9.71
N THR A 112 4.28 -11.08 -8.61
CA THR A 112 3.91 -9.65 -8.64
C THR A 112 4.72 -8.80 -7.68
N VAL A 113 4.78 -9.17 -6.40
CA VAL A 113 5.42 -8.34 -5.36
C VAL A 113 6.94 -8.31 -5.54
N ARG A 114 7.58 -9.48 -5.63
CA ARG A 114 9.04 -9.60 -5.77
C ARG A 114 9.56 -8.89 -7.02
N PRO A 115 9.01 -9.07 -8.24
CA PRO A 115 9.48 -8.35 -9.41
C PRO A 115 9.40 -6.83 -9.26
N CYS A 116 8.34 -6.32 -8.65
CA CYS A 116 8.20 -4.89 -8.37
C CYS A 116 9.27 -4.38 -7.39
N LEU A 117 9.56 -5.16 -6.34
CA LEU A 117 10.58 -4.81 -5.36
C LEU A 117 12.00 -4.88 -5.94
N VAL A 118 12.28 -5.86 -6.81
CA VAL A 118 13.56 -5.94 -7.54
C VAL A 118 13.77 -4.68 -8.39
N GLU A 119 12.74 -4.24 -9.12
CA GLU A 119 12.85 -3.02 -9.92
C GLU A 119 13.06 -1.77 -9.06
N LEU A 120 12.39 -1.66 -7.90
CA LEU A 120 12.65 -0.60 -6.92
C LEU A 120 14.06 -0.69 -6.32
N GLY A 121 14.65 -1.88 -6.26
CA GLY A 121 16.03 -2.11 -5.83
C GLY A 121 17.09 -1.47 -6.73
N GLU A 122 16.73 -1.16 -7.98
CA GLU A 122 17.60 -0.51 -8.96
C GLU A 122 17.36 1.01 -9.07
N ASP A 123 16.51 1.58 -8.22
CA ASP A 123 16.16 3.01 -8.27
C ASP A 123 17.37 3.90 -7.93
N PRO A 124 17.56 5.07 -8.57
CA PRO A 124 18.65 6.00 -8.24
C PRO A 124 18.59 6.54 -6.80
N ASP A 125 17.41 6.58 -6.18
CA ASP A 125 17.26 7.05 -4.81
C ASP A 125 17.66 5.97 -3.77
N VAL A 126 18.50 6.36 -2.81
CA VAL A 126 19.06 5.43 -1.82
C VAL A 126 18.02 4.86 -0.86
N ASP A 127 17.01 5.65 -0.48
CA ASP A 127 15.96 5.19 0.42
C ASP A 127 15.06 4.20 -0.28
N VAL A 128 14.77 4.42 -1.57
CA VAL A 128 14.00 3.48 -2.39
C VAL A 128 14.69 2.12 -2.44
N ARG A 129 15.99 2.09 -2.75
CA ARG A 129 16.77 0.83 -2.76
C ARG A 129 16.81 0.17 -1.38
N TYR A 130 17.00 0.96 -0.33
CA TYR A 130 17.07 0.45 1.04
C TYR A 130 15.77 -0.25 1.45
N PHE A 131 14.63 0.42 1.29
CA PHE A 131 13.34 -0.15 1.67
C PHE A 131 12.91 -1.30 0.75
N ALA A 132 13.25 -1.26 -0.53
CA ALA A 132 13.06 -2.40 -1.44
C ALA A 132 13.84 -3.64 -0.98
N SER A 133 15.11 -3.46 -0.60
CA SER A 133 15.95 -4.56 -0.09
C SER A 133 15.40 -5.18 1.19
N GLN A 134 14.91 -4.36 2.12
CA GLN A 134 14.26 -4.84 3.36
C GLN A 134 12.98 -5.63 3.06
N ALA A 135 12.18 -5.16 2.10
CA ALA A 135 10.98 -5.86 1.67
C ALA A 135 11.31 -7.22 1.01
N LEU A 136 12.35 -7.28 0.18
CA LEU A 136 12.81 -8.54 -0.45
C LEU A 136 13.24 -9.58 0.59
N GLN A 137 13.98 -9.17 1.62
CA GLN A 137 14.35 -10.07 2.74
C GLN A 137 13.11 -10.64 3.45
N THR A 138 12.02 -9.87 3.51
CA THR A 138 10.75 -10.32 4.07
C THR A 138 10.09 -11.35 3.17
N CYS A 139 10.12 -11.15 1.84
CA CYS A 139 9.67 -12.16 0.88
C CYS A 139 10.46 -13.46 1.03
N ASP A 140 11.79 -13.39 1.09
CA ASP A 140 12.65 -14.59 1.24
C ASP A 140 12.36 -15.35 2.53
N SER A 141 12.21 -14.61 3.64
CA SER A 141 11.89 -15.20 4.94
C SER A 141 10.53 -15.92 4.90
N ALA A 142 9.52 -15.32 4.27
CA ALA A 142 8.19 -15.92 4.14
C ALA A 142 8.20 -17.22 3.31
N MET A 143 9.05 -17.30 2.28
CA MET A 143 9.23 -18.53 1.47
C MET A 143 9.90 -19.67 2.24
N MET A 144 10.78 -19.36 3.19
CA MET A 144 11.54 -20.37 3.96
C MET A 144 10.78 -20.96 5.15
N SER A 145 9.72 -20.30 5.61
CA SER A 145 8.97 -20.68 6.81
C SER A 145 7.86 -21.73 6.61
N ASN A 146 7.77 -22.35 5.42
CA ASN A 146 6.86 -23.46 5.08
C ASN A 146 7.62 -24.66 4.52
#